data_AF-A0A6G2HDU7-F1
#
_entry.id   AF-A0A6G2HDU7-F1
#
_cell.length_a   1.000
_cell.length_b   1.000
_cell.length_c   1.000
_cell.angle_alpha   90.00
_cell.angle_beta   90.00
_cell.angle_gamma   90.00
#
_symmetry.space_group_name_H-M   'P 1'
#
loop_
_entity.id
_entity.type
_entity.pdbx_description
1 polymer ?
#
loop_
_entity_poly.entity_id
_entity_poly.type
_entity_poly.pdbx_seq_one_letter_code
_entity_poly.pdbx_strand_id
1 'polypeptide(L)' 'MRDTLGLEGIAGVVVVFLAVALLTLYDPVIGAGVMILLAGLALIAKGLAESTMRAFGLK' A
#
# COMPACT_ATOMS: atom_id res chain seq x y z
N MET A 1 5.78 12.82 9.19
CA MET A 1 6.05 11.70 8.26
C MET A 1 5.41 11.89 6.88
N ARG A 2 5.01 13.11 6.49
CA ARG A 2 4.36 13.38 5.19
C ARG A 2 5.34 13.57 4.04
N ASP A 3 6.62 13.80 4.33
CA ASP A 3 7.69 14.05 3.35
C ASP A 3 8.57 12.84 2.99
N THR A 4 8.39 11.67 3.63
CA THR A 4 9.27 10.49 3.38
C THR A 4 8.83 9.58 2.24
N LEU A 5 7.61 9.73 1.70
CA LEU A 5 7.18 8.96 0.52
C LEU A 5 7.81 9.46 -0.77
N GLY A 6 8.32 10.71 -0.79
CA GLY A 6 8.69 11.39 -2.02
C GLY A 6 7.50 11.52 -2.99
N LEU A 7 7.75 12.10 -4.17
CA LEU A 7 6.73 12.21 -5.21
C LEU A 7 6.33 10.82 -5.75
N GLU A 8 7.29 9.90 -5.81
CA GLU A 8 7.11 8.54 -6.33
C GLU A 8 6.17 7.70 -5.45
N GLY A 9 6.32 7.76 -4.13
CA GLY A 9 5.43 7.06 -3.20
C GLY A 9 4.00 7.58 -3.28
N ILE A 10 3.81 8.90 -3.41
CA ILE A 10 2.49 9.50 -3.62
C ILE A 10 1.89 9.04 -4.95
N ALA A 11 2.67 9.08 -6.03
CA ALA A 11 2.23 8.62 -7.35
C ALA A 11 1.81 7.14 -7.32
N GLY A 12 2.59 6.28 -6.65
CA GLY A 12 2.27 4.87 -6.47
C GLY A 12 0.94 4.66 -5.74
N VAL A 13 0.71 5.40 -4.65
CA VAL A 13 -0.57 5.34 -3.91
C VAL A 13 -1.75 5.74 -4.80
N VAL A 14 -1.60 6.81 -5.58
CA VAL A 14 -2.64 7.27 -6.52
C VAL A 14 -2.95 6.19 -7.57
N VAL A 15 -1.92 5.58 -8.17
CA VAL A 15 -2.10 4.51 -9.17
C VAL A 15 -2.85 3.32 -8.57
N VAL A 16 -2.51 2.91 -7.34
CA VAL A 16 -3.22 1.82 -6.65
C VAL A 16 -4.69 2.15 -6.47
N PHE A 17 -5.02 3.36 -5.99
CA PHE A 17 -6.41 3.77 -5.81
C PHE A 17 -7.18 3.84 -7.13
N LEU A 18 -6.56 4.32 -8.20
CA LEU A 18 -7.19 4.33 -9.53
C LEU A 18 -7.47 2.92 -10.04
N ALA A 19 -6.53 1.99 -9.88
CA ALA A 19 -6.73 0.60 -10.29
C ALA A 19 -7.89 -0.07 -9.51
N VAL A 20 -7.93 0.11 -8.19
CA VAL A 20 -9.02 -0.41 -7.35
C VAL A 20 -10.35 0.25 -7.72
N ALA A 21 -10.38 1.56 -7.93
CA ALA A 21 -11.59 2.28 -8.30
C ALA A 21 -12.17 1.76 -9.63
N LEU A 22 -11.32 1.59 -10.65
CA LEU A 22 -11.73 1.03 -11.93
C LEU A 22 -12.30 -0.38 -11.78
N LEU A 23 -11.63 -1.24 -11.01
CA LEU A 23 -12.09 -2.61 -10.78
C LEU A 23 -13.41 -2.64 -10.01
N THR A 24 -13.56 -1.82 -8.98
CA THR A 24 -14.74 -1.76 -8.12
C THR A 24 -15.96 -1.21 -8.86
N LEU A 25 -15.75 -0.29 -9.83
CA LEU A 25 -16.82 0.20 -10.70
C LEU A 25 -17.38 -0.89 -11.62
N TYR A 26 -16.56 -1.87 -12.00
CA TYR A 26 -16.98 -3.01 -12.83
C TYR A 26 -17.59 -4.14 -11.99
N ASP A 27 -16.90 -4.55 -10.93
CA ASP A 27 -17.35 -5.57 -9.99
C ASP A 27 -16.94 -5.20 -8.55
N PRO A 28 -17.90 -4.75 -7.71
CA PRO A 28 -17.62 -4.36 -6.33
C PRO A 28 -17.12 -5.50 -5.44
N VAL A 29 -17.53 -6.75 -5.70
CA VAL A 29 -17.14 -7.91 -4.88
C VAL A 29 -15.68 -8.25 -5.14
N ILE A 30 -15.27 -8.24 -6.41
CA ILE A 30 -13.86 -8.41 -6.78
C ILE A 30 -13.03 -7.26 -6.22
N GLY A 31 -13.52 -6.02 -6.33
CA GLY A 31 -12.88 -4.83 -5.75
C GLY A 31 -12.62 -4.99 -4.24
N ALA A 32 -13.61 -5.46 -3.48
CA ALA A 32 -13.45 -5.75 -2.06
C ALA A 32 -12.41 -6.85 -1.79
N GLY A 33 -12.42 -7.93 -2.58
CA GLY A 33 -11.41 -8.99 -2.48
C GLY A 33 -9.98 -8.49 -2.72
N VAL A 34 -9.79 -7.62 -3.71
CA VAL A 34 -8.49 -6.99 -4.00
C VAL A 34 -8.06 -6.06 -2.86
N MET A 35 -8.97 -5.33 -2.23
CA MET A 35 -8.64 -4.51 -1.07
C MET A 35 -8.14 -5.33 0.12
N ILE A 36 -8.70 -6.53 0.35
CA ILE A 36 -8.19 -7.45 1.37
C ILE A 36 -6.76 -7.90 1.03
N LEU A 37 -6.50 -8.23 -0.24
CA LEU A 37 -5.15 -8.59 -0.71
C LEU A 37 -4.16 -7.43 -0.49
N LEU A 38 -4.52 -6.21 -0.88
CA LEU A 38 -3.69 -5.01 -0.70
C LEU A 38 -3.43 -4.72 0.78
N ALA A 39 -4.42 -4.91 1.66
CA ALA A 39 -4.21 -4.79 3.10
C ALA A 39 -3.18 -5.81 3.62
N GLY A 40 -3.27 -7.06 3.17
CA GLY A 40 -2.27 -8.09 3.49
C GLY A 40 -0.85 -7.71 3.03
N LEU A 41 -0.72 -7.24 1.78
CA LEU A 41 0.55 -6.76 1.24
C LEU A 41 1.10 -5.56 2.01
N ALA A 42 0.24 -4.61 2.39
CA ALA A 42 0.64 -3.44 3.18
C ALA A 42 1.14 -3.84 4.57
N LEU A 43 0.51 -4.84 5.22
CA LEU A 43 0.98 -5.38 6.50
C LEU A 43 2.35 -6.05 6.36
N ILE A 44 2.56 -6.83 5.29
CA ILE A 44 3.87 -7.45 5.00
C ILE A 44 4.93 -6.36 4.78
N ALA A 45 4.65 -5.38 3.93
CA ALA A 45 5.56 -4.27 3.64
C ALA A 45 5.90 -3.48 4.91
N LYS A 46 4.91 -3.22 5.78
CA LYS A 46 5.12 -2.59 7.08
C LYS A 46 6.04 -3.42 7.97
N GLY A 47 5.78 -4.72 8.10
CA GLY A 47 6.62 -5.62 8.91
C GLY A 47 8.06 -5.69 8.41
N LEU A 48 8.24 -5.69 7.08
CA LEU A 48 9.57 -5.62 6.45
C LEU A 48 10.26 -4.29 6.77
N ALA A 49 9.58 -3.16 6.57
CA ALA A 49 10.13 -1.84 6.87
C ALA A 49 10.51 -1.69 8.35
N GLU A 50 9.65 -2.12 9.29
CA GLU A 50 9.95 -2.12 10.72
C GLU A 50 11.16 -3.01 11.04
N SER A 51 11.26 -4.19 10.43
CA SER A 51 12.39 -5.10 10.63
C SER A 51 13.70 -4.50 10.11
N THR A 52 13.67 -3.87 8.93
CA THR A 52 14.82 -3.16 8.37
C THR A 52 15.25 -1.99 9.24
N MET A 53 14.32 -1.13 9.67
CA MET A 53 14.63 0.00 10.55
C MET A 53 15.28 -0.46 11.86
N ARG A 54 14.74 -1.52 12.48
CA ARG A 54 15.33 -2.12 13.69
C ARG A 54 16.74 -2.66 13.46
N ALA A 55 17.01 -3.26 12.31
CA ALA A 55 18.34 -3.76 11.97
C ALA A 55 19.39 -2.64 11.89
N PHE A 56 18.97 -1.41 11.56
CA PHE A 56 19.81 -0.22 11.55
C PHE A 56 19.78 0.59 12.86
N GLY A 57 19.19 0.05 13.94
CA GLY A 57 19.11 0.72 15.24
C GLY A 57 18.12 1.89 15.29
N LEU A 58 17.29 2.05 14.25
CA LEU A 58 16.22 3.05 14.19
C LEU A 58 14.96 2.43 14.83
N LYS A 59 14.32 3.19 15.72
CA LYS A 59 13.06 2.81 16.38
C LYS A 59 11.86 3.26 15.56
#